data_AF-A0A1J5WR84-F1
#
_entry.id   AF-A0A1J5WR84-F1
#
_cell.length_a   1.000
_cell.length_b   1.000
_cell.length_c   1.000
_cell.angle_alpha   90.00
_cell.angle_beta   90.00
_cell.angle_gamma   90.00
#
_symmetry.space_group_name_H-M   'P 1'
#
loop_
_entity.id
_entity.type
_entity.pdbx_description
1 polymer ?
#
loop_
_entity_poly.entity_id
_entity_poly.type
_entity_poly.pdbx_seq_one_letter_code
_entity_poly.pdbx_strand_id
1 'polypeptide(L)'
;MFDLAHESFAKHGDNFFLEETGGVLIVSEAVLEKRHKDIQKKKWFLFSKRQKALSALVAQLQPPASFLLTCDLPNETVLLTDQTTVTLSNIEISVKLFFVLLRKTMVTVEEAFSITEQHTDSEDCIREHGMARNSPFWLDNYEAVSILAIENIERMAPNSIGCSLKEVDLSDTGLINILPKLRIHVDSEIEILSLTASEEAHVAEVLKQEKPFCVGRVEDMWLEGYAVGVITKMSLKDCEIEYLSLTASEEAHVAAVLAQKKPFCVGRVKDMRFEEYAVGVITKMSPEDCEIESLRLYAPRKEHVAEVLKQEKPFCVGRVKKMKLTGYAASVITKMSLKDCGVEDLRMHASEEAHVAEVLAQEKPFCVGRVKTMELEDYAVGVITKMGLKDCEFESLSLYANEEAHVAGILKQENPFCVGRVKKMWLGDYAVGVITKMSLKDCEIGMLWLSASEKEHVAAVLEEENPFCVGRVMNMNIWDYAASVITKMTIHEDNTMKSFALDAGRDHLSRILGEGDNSIDLGRIRTGGLRVPEEIKRKLRYTLVDGEGKEVLEEESDEEVLEEEEPSRRGNLLE
;
A
#
# COMPACT_ATOMS: atom_id res chain seq x y z
N MET A 1 51.85 -10.40 -11.74
CA MET A 1 51.20 -9.89 -10.53
C MET A 1 50.19 -10.95 -10.13
N PHE A 2 50.38 -11.64 -9.01
CA PHE A 2 49.38 -12.59 -8.52
C PHE A 2 48.19 -11.82 -7.95
N ASP A 3 47.03 -12.46 -7.90
CA ASP A 3 45.73 -11.99 -7.38
C ASP A 3 45.73 -11.67 -5.88
N LEU A 4 46.71 -10.89 -5.43
CA LEU A 4 46.66 -10.22 -4.13
C LEU A 4 45.49 -9.24 -4.07
N ALA A 5 45.18 -8.61 -5.20
CA ALA A 5 43.94 -7.88 -5.40
C ALA A 5 42.70 -8.72 -5.06
N HIS A 6 42.75 -10.07 -5.18
CA HIS A 6 41.60 -10.92 -4.80
C HIS A 6 41.58 -11.32 -3.33
N GLU A 7 42.70 -11.24 -2.59
CA GLU A 7 42.73 -11.56 -1.15
C GLU A 7 42.60 -10.31 -0.26
N SER A 8 43.02 -9.14 -0.75
CA SER A 8 42.74 -7.88 -0.07
C SER A 8 41.29 -7.50 -0.23
N PHE A 9 40.65 -7.12 0.88
CA PHE A 9 39.29 -6.61 0.80
C PHE A 9 39.26 -5.13 0.39
N ALA A 10 40.37 -4.40 0.56
CA ALA A 10 40.56 -3.01 0.13
C ALA A 10 42.04 -2.70 -0.16
N LYS A 11 42.30 -1.68 -0.97
CA LYS A 11 43.65 -1.22 -1.37
C LYS A 11 43.74 0.31 -1.27
N HIS A 12 44.87 0.84 -0.84
CA HIS A 12 45.15 2.29 -0.83
C HIS A 12 46.62 2.57 -1.15
N GLY A 13 46.89 3.20 -2.29
CA GLY A 13 48.24 3.38 -2.84
C GLY A 13 48.94 2.04 -2.98
N ASP A 14 50.12 1.92 -2.39
CA ASP A 14 50.89 0.67 -2.36
C ASP A 14 50.51 -0.22 -1.16
N ASN A 15 49.44 0.07 -0.41
CA ASN A 15 49.04 -0.69 0.77
C ASN A 15 47.79 -1.53 0.52
N PHE A 16 47.78 -2.73 1.10
CA PHE A 16 46.66 -3.67 1.04
C PHE A 16 46.10 -3.89 2.44
N PHE A 17 44.77 -3.93 2.53
CA PHE A 17 44.04 -4.31 3.73
C PHE A 17 43.58 -5.76 3.64
N LEU A 18 44.07 -6.58 4.56
CA LEU A 18 43.73 -8.00 4.66
C LEU A 18 42.90 -8.23 5.93
N GLU A 19 41.80 -8.97 5.81
CA GLU A 19 40.98 -9.36 6.96
C GLU A 19 41.54 -10.64 7.56
N GLU A 20 41.96 -10.58 8.82
CA GLU A 20 42.50 -11.70 9.57
C GLU A 20 41.53 -12.09 10.69
N THR A 21 41.65 -13.31 11.23
CA THR A 21 40.75 -13.79 12.29
C THR A 21 40.74 -12.84 13.49
N GLY A 22 41.89 -12.28 13.84
CA GLY A 22 42.05 -11.38 14.99
C GLY A 22 42.07 -9.88 14.69
N GLY A 23 41.84 -9.45 13.45
CA GLY A 23 42.02 -8.03 13.13
C GLY A 23 42.08 -7.67 11.65
N VAL A 24 42.58 -6.47 11.38
CA VAL A 24 42.87 -5.94 10.04
C VAL A 24 44.38 -5.78 9.90
N LEU A 25 44.97 -6.41 8.89
CA LEU A 25 46.39 -6.32 8.60
C LEU A 25 46.62 -5.36 7.43
N ILE A 26 47.38 -4.29 7.67
CA ILE A 26 47.81 -3.33 6.65
C ILE A 26 49.22 -3.72 6.22
N VAL A 27 49.41 -4.03 4.93
CA VAL A 27 50.70 -4.45 4.39
C VAL A 27 51.04 -3.66 3.12
N SER A 28 52.23 -3.06 3.08
CA SER A 28 52.75 -2.44 1.86
C SER A 28 53.17 -3.47 0.81
N GLU A 29 53.04 -3.10 -0.46
CA GLU A 29 53.42 -3.91 -1.62
C GLU A 29 54.88 -4.30 -1.54
N ALA A 30 55.75 -3.37 -1.13
CA ALA A 30 57.18 -3.62 -0.95
C ALA A 30 57.48 -4.75 0.06
N VAL A 31 56.74 -4.81 1.17
CA VAL A 31 56.89 -5.89 2.18
C VAL A 31 56.42 -7.22 1.61
N LEU A 32 55.31 -7.20 0.87
CA LEU A 32 54.77 -8.40 0.21
C LEU A 32 55.71 -8.93 -0.88
N GLU A 33 56.23 -8.07 -1.76
CA GLU A 33 57.15 -8.46 -2.83
C GLU A 33 58.43 -9.10 -2.30
N LYS A 34 59.00 -8.55 -1.21
CA LYS A 34 60.20 -9.09 -0.57
C LYS A 34 59.96 -10.53 -0.10
N ARG A 35 58.84 -10.79 0.59
CA ARG A 35 58.45 -12.13 1.06
C ARG A 35 58.06 -13.05 -0.09
N HIS A 36 57.45 -12.52 -1.15
CA HIS A 36 57.05 -13.28 -2.33
C HIS A 36 58.26 -13.85 -3.08
N LYS A 37 59.37 -13.10 -3.19
CA LYS A 37 60.65 -13.61 -3.75
C LYS A 37 61.18 -14.82 -2.97
N ASP A 38 60.97 -14.86 -1.65
CA ASP A 38 61.34 -16.00 -0.81
C ASP A 38 60.42 -17.22 -1.02
N ILE A 39 59.15 -16.99 -1.36
CA ILE A 39 58.12 -18.03 -1.45
C ILE A 39 58.01 -18.63 -2.88
N GLN A 40 58.30 -17.87 -3.95
CA GLN A 40 58.14 -18.21 -5.39
C GLN A 40 58.86 -19.48 -5.91
N LYS A 41 59.64 -20.20 -5.12
CA LYS A 41 60.41 -21.36 -5.62
C LYS A 41 59.58 -22.62 -5.96
N LYS A 42 58.27 -22.74 -5.66
CA LYS A 42 57.40 -23.86 -6.11
C LYS A 42 55.91 -23.49 -6.13
N LYS A 43 55.21 -23.55 -7.28
CA LYS A 43 53.76 -23.25 -7.43
C LYS A 43 52.87 -24.39 -6.94
N TRP A 44 51.74 -24.05 -6.30
CA TRP A 44 50.74 -24.87 -5.57
C TRP A 44 50.98 -25.08 -4.07
N PHE A 45 52.22 -25.21 -3.59
CA PHE A 45 52.54 -25.17 -2.14
C PHE A 45 52.44 -23.75 -1.53
N LEU A 46 52.14 -22.74 -2.35
CA LEU A 46 52.26 -21.32 -2.01
C LEU A 46 51.14 -20.81 -1.12
N PHE A 47 49.90 -21.28 -1.29
CA PHE A 47 48.77 -20.78 -0.50
C PHE A 47 48.92 -21.15 0.98
N SER A 48 49.16 -22.43 1.29
CA SER A 48 49.36 -22.89 2.67
C SER A 48 50.62 -22.30 3.32
N LYS A 49 51.74 -22.19 2.58
CA LYS A 49 52.94 -21.53 3.11
C LYS A 49 52.75 -20.02 3.30
N ARG A 50 51.96 -19.36 2.46
CA ARG A 50 51.62 -17.95 2.59
C ARG A 50 50.78 -17.71 3.82
N GLN A 51 49.70 -18.48 4.02
CA GLN A 51 48.89 -18.43 5.22
C GLN A 51 49.76 -18.62 6.46
N LYS A 52 50.65 -19.63 6.46
CA LYS A 52 51.63 -19.83 7.55
C LYS A 52 52.58 -18.65 7.76
N ALA A 53 53.01 -17.98 6.68
CA ALA A 53 53.90 -16.82 6.76
C ALA A 53 53.19 -15.54 7.23
N LEU A 54 51.92 -15.36 6.86
CA LEU A 54 51.05 -14.30 7.38
C LEU A 54 50.75 -14.54 8.85
N SER A 55 50.33 -15.74 9.25
CA SER A 55 50.12 -16.10 10.65
C SER A 55 51.39 -15.90 11.49
N ALA A 56 52.56 -16.25 10.96
CA ALA A 56 53.84 -16.02 11.64
C ALA A 56 54.20 -14.53 11.77
N LEU A 57 53.80 -13.69 10.80
CA LEU A 57 53.98 -12.24 10.88
C LEU A 57 53.03 -11.61 11.89
N VAL A 58 51.75 -11.98 11.82
CA VAL A 58 50.71 -11.58 12.79
C VAL A 58 51.16 -11.89 14.22
N ALA A 59 51.75 -13.07 14.44
CA ALA A 59 52.27 -13.46 15.77
C ALA A 59 53.45 -12.62 16.28
N GLN A 60 54.15 -11.87 15.41
CA GLN A 60 55.28 -11.02 15.77
C GLN A 60 54.89 -9.56 15.99
N LEU A 61 53.74 -9.13 15.46
CA LEU A 61 53.29 -7.75 15.55
C LEU A 61 52.62 -7.50 16.90
N GLN A 62 52.98 -6.38 17.53
CA GLN A 62 52.25 -5.88 18.69
C GLN A 62 51.22 -4.86 18.19
N PRO A 63 49.92 -5.07 18.45
CA PRO A 63 48.89 -4.14 17.99
C PRO A 63 49.05 -2.80 18.71
N PRO A 64 48.96 -1.66 18.00
CA PRO A 64 49.00 -0.36 18.64
C PRO A 64 47.71 -0.14 19.45
N ALA A 65 47.79 0.63 20.53
CA ALA A 65 46.62 1.01 21.33
C ALA A 65 45.70 1.99 20.56
N SER A 66 46.29 2.87 19.74
CA SER A 66 45.59 3.84 18.91
C SER A 66 46.21 3.93 17.53
N PHE A 67 45.39 4.12 16.50
CA PHE A 67 45.81 4.27 15.11
C PHE A 67 44.99 5.37 14.43
N LEU A 68 45.65 6.42 13.93
CA LEU A 68 44.99 7.44 13.13
C LEU A 68 45.01 6.99 11.67
N LEU A 69 43.84 6.76 11.08
CA LEU A 69 43.75 6.42 9.66
C LEU A 69 43.87 7.71 8.83
N THR A 70 44.84 7.76 7.93
CA THR A 70 45.09 8.91 7.05
C THR A 70 45.32 8.44 5.60
N CYS A 71 45.37 9.37 4.66
CA CYS A 71 45.76 9.09 3.27
C CYS A 71 47.23 8.62 3.16
N ASP A 72 48.09 8.95 4.13
CA ASP A 72 49.51 8.60 4.15
C ASP A 72 49.72 7.41 5.10
N LEU A 73 49.48 6.19 4.61
CA LEU A 73 49.66 4.97 5.39
C LEU A 73 51.15 4.64 5.62
N PRO A 74 51.49 4.03 6.77
CA PRO A 74 52.87 3.64 7.05
C PRO A 74 53.36 2.54 6.08
N ASN A 75 54.64 2.60 5.71
CA ASN A 75 55.27 1.54 4.90
C ASN A 75 55.48 0.22 5.67
N GLU A 76 55.40 0.27 7.00
CA GLU A 76 55.54 -0.87 7.90
C GLU A 76 54.23 -1.65 8.01
N THR A 77 54.32 -2.95 8.29
CA THR A 77 53.13 -3.78 8.51
C THR A 77 52.49 -3.45 9.85
N VAL A 78 51.19 -3.14 9.85
CA VAL A 78 50.41 -2.83 11.05
C VAL A 78 49.27 -3.83 11.20
N LEU A 79 49.10 -4.39 12.40
CA LEU A 79 47.95 -5.21 12.77
C LEU A 79 47.04 -4.41 13.69
N LEU A 80 45.81 -4.15 13.24
CA LEU A 80 44.76 -3.52 14.03
C LEU A 80 43.85 -4.60 14.61
N THR A 81 43.55 -4.54 15.90
CA THR A 81 42.75 -5.55 16.62
C THR A 81 41.57 -4.90 17.33
N ASP A 82 40.75 -5.69 18.01
CA ASP A 82 39.64 -5.21 18.85
C ASP A 82 40.11 -4.34 20.03
N GLN A 83 41.40 -4.39 20.38
CA GLN A 83 42.03 -3.51 21.37
C GLN A 83 42.56 -2.20 20.77
N THR A 84 42.62 -2.08 19.45
CA THR A 84 43.14 -0.91 18.75
C THR A 84 42.01 0.09 18.51
N THR A 85 42.18 1.32 19.00
CA THR A 85 41.28 2.44 18.68
C THR A 85 41.70 3.08 17.36
N VAL A 86 40.90 2.93 16.32
CA VAL A 86 41.05 3.56 15.02
C VAL A 86 40.27 4.87 14.98
N THR A 87 40.99 5.99 14.83
CA THR A 87 40.40 7.32 14.68
C THR A 87 40.22 7.64 13.19
N LEU A 88 38.99 8.01 12.82
CA LEU A 88 38.59 8.41 11.46
C LEU A 88 38.28 9.91 11.46
N SER A 89 39.11 10.70 10.78
CA SER A 89 39.05 12.16 10.81
C SER A 89 39.55 12.74 9.48
N ASN A 90 38.79 13.66 8.89
CA ASN A 90 39.12 14.36 7.64
C ASN A 90 39.44 13.45 6.43
N ILE A 91 38.82 12.27 6.39
CA ILE A 91 38.98 11.28 5.31
C ILE A 91 37.63 10.78 4.81
N GLU A 92 37.62 10.32 3.57
CA GLU A 92 36.57 9.50 2.98
C GLU A 92 37.10 8.08 2.79
N ILE A 93 36.36 7.06 3.24
CA ILE A 93 36.77 5.66 3.04
C ILE A 93 35.68 4.83 2.37
N SER A 94 36.07 3.71 1.74
CA SER A 94 35.09 2.79 1.19
C SER A 94 34.20 2.18 2.28
N VAL A 95 32.92 1.97 1.96
CA VAL A 95 31.92 1.34 2.86
C VAL A 95 32.42 -0.01 3.40
N LYS A 96 33.11 -0.79 2.56
CA LYS A 96 33.73 -2.07 2.93
C LYS A 96 34.80 -1.91 3.98
N LEU A 97 35.73 -0.97 3.80
CA LEU A 97 36.79 -0.73 4.78
C LEU A 97 36.20 -0.27 6.11
N PHE A 98 35.22 0.63 6.07
CA PHE A 98 34.52 1.09 7.27
C PHE A 98 33.87 -0.06 8.05
N PHE A 99 33.14 -0.96 7.39
CA PHE A 99 32.50 -2.09 8.07
C PHE A 99 33.48 -3.13 8.62
N VAL A 100 34.57 -3.41 7.92
CA VAL A 100 35.61 -4.29 8.46
C VAL A 100 36.24 -3.67 9.71
N LEU A 101 36.54 -2.36 9.69
CA LEU A 101 37.05 -1.66 10.87
C LEU A 101 36.06 -1.66 12.03
N LEU A 102 34.77 -1.41 11.77
CA LEU A 102 33.71 -1.49 12.79
C LEU A 102 33.65 -2.85 13.48
N ARG A 103 33.86 -3.94 12.74
CA ARG A 103 33.77 -5.30 13.29
C ARG A 103 35.04 -5.76 14.00
N LYS A 104 36.20 -5.24 13.60
CA LYS A 104 37.50 -5.77 14.00
C LYS A 104 38.29 -4.86 14.92
N THR A 105 37.86 -3.62 15.10
CA THR A 105 38.60 -2.60 15.87
C THR A 105 37.64 -1.73 16.67
N MET A 106 38.17 -0.98 17.64
CA MET A 106 37.42 0.11 18.27
C MET A 106 37.46 1.33 17.34
N VAL A 107 36.33 1.90 16.95
CA VAL A 107 36.28 3.03 16.01
C VAL A 107 35.84 4.30 16.73
N THR A 108 36.55 5.40 16.47
CA THR A 108 36.19 6.76 16.87
C THR A 108 36.06 7.62 15.62
N VAL A 109 34.90 8.24 15.43
CA VAL A 109 34.65 9.18 14.32
C VAL A 109 34.79 10.60 14.85
N GLU A 110 35.66 11.39 14.21
CA GLU A 110 35.88 12.80 14.51
C GLU A 110 35.34 13.69 13.37
N GLU A 111 35.99 14.82 13.11
CA GLU A 111 35.52 15.83 12.18
C GLU A 111 35.62 15.35 10.73
N ALA A 112 34.63 15.72 9.91
CA ALA A 112 34.67 15.59 8.46
C ALA A 112 34.98 14.17 7.94
N PHE A 113 34.39 13.14 8.56
CA PHE A 113 34.44 11.77 8.06
C PHE A 113 33.30 11.48 7.07
N SER A 114 33.57 10.68 6.03
CA SER A 114 32.55 10.17 5.11
C SER A 114 32.82 8.76 4.60
N ILE A 115 31.77 8.09 4.13
CA ILE A 115 31.84 6.78 3.47
C ILE A 115 31.30 6.85 2.05
N THR A 116 31.87 6.03 1.16
CA THR A 116 31.56 5.98 -0.28
C THR A 116 31.49 4.55 -0.81
N GLU A 117 30.82 4.33 -1.93
CA GLU A 117 30.70 3.01 -2.57
C GLU A 117 32.07 2.44 -2.95
N GLN A 118 32.88 3.26 -3.60
CA GLN A 118 34.10 2.93 -4.34
C GLN A 118 34.62 1.48 -4.16
N HIS A 119 34.13 0.60 -5.04
CA HIS A 119 34.30 -0.85 -5.00
C HIS A 119 35.14 -1.43 -6.15
N THR A 120 35.85 -0.62 -6.94
CA THR A 120 36.77 -1.21 -7.93
C THR A 120 38.03 -1.66 -7.19
N ASP A 121 38.35 -2.97 -7.25
CA ASP A 121 39.49 -3.61 -6.56
C ASP A 121 40.86 -2.93 -6.84
N SER A 122 40.90 -2.02 -7.81
CA SER A 122 42.08 -1.28 -8.24
C SER A 122 42.19 0.14 -7.67
N GLU A 123 41.14 0.71 -7.09
CA GLU A 123 41.16 2.11 -6.66
C GLU A 123 41.45 2.28 -5.16
N ASP A 124 41.95 3.47 -4.82
CA ASP A 124 42.28 3.86 -3.46
C ASP A 124 41.02 3.95 -2.58
N CYS A 125 41.00 3.17 -1.51
CA CYS A 125 39.89 3.08 -0.56
C CYS A 125 39.91 4.16 0.53
N ILE A 126 40.89 5.08 0.50
CA ILE A 126 40.98 6.25 1.38
C ILE A 126 41.23 7.48 0.51
N ARG A 127 40.46 8.54 0.73
CA ARG A 127 40.60 9.82 0.03
C ARG A 127 40.56 10.97 1.01
N GLU A 128 41.07 12.13 0.59
CA GLU A 128 40.84 13.36 1.33
C GLU A 128 39.34 13.66 1.39
N HIS A 129 38.87 14.15 2.54
CA HIS A 129 37.48 14.58 2.69
C HIS A 129 37.11 15.62 1.63
N GLY A 130 36.14 15.31 0.76
CA GLY A 130 35.94 16.13 -0.43
C GLY A 130 34.52 16.20 -0.94
N MET A 131 33.83 15.08 -1.19
CA MET A 131 32.45 15.10 -1.69
C MET A 131 31.93 13.65 -1.88
N ALA A 132 31.38 13.05 -0.82
CA ALA A 132 30.57 11.83 -0.95
C ALA A 132 29.27 12.04 -1.77
N ARG A 133 29.04 13.24 -2.31
CA ARG A 133 27.80 13.65 -2.98
C ARG A 133 27.50 12.88 -4.27
N ASN A 134 28.52 12.32 -4.94
CA ASN A 134 28.37 11.78 -6.31
C ASN A 134 28.53 10.25 -6.43
N SER A 135 28.66 9.53 -5.31
CA SER A 135 28.86 8.08 -5.31
C SER A 135 27.92 7.42 -4.32
N PRO A 136 26.61 7.39 -4.63
CA PRO A 136 25.62 6.81 -3.73
C PRO A 136 25.80 5.29 -3.66
N PHE A 137 25.76 4.71 -2.47
CA PHE A 137 26.01 3.27 -2.27
C PHE A 137 24.82 2.55 -1.63
N TRP A 138 24.91 1.22 -1.59
CA TRP A 138 23.93 0.33 -0.95
C TRP A 138 24.37 -0.01 0.46
N LEU A 139 23.49 0.27 1.42
CA LEU A 139 23.66 -0.12 2.81
C LEU A 139 22.77 -1.34 3.10
N ASP A 140 23.32 -2.54 2.95
CA ASP A 140 22.58 -3.78 3.18
C ASP A 140 23.25 -4.68 4.24
N ASN A 141 22.59 -5.82 4.52
CA ASN A 141 23.03 -6.88 5.41
C ASN A 141 24.21 -7.71 4.88
N TYR A 142 25.26 -7.08 4.33
CA TYR A 142 26.38 -7.80 3.70
C TYR A 142 26.96 -8.91 4.59
N GLU A 143 27.06 -8.68 5.91
CA GLU A 143 27.74 -9.60 6.84
C GLU A 143 27.17 -9.52 8.27
N ALA A 144 27.33 -10.61 9.04
CA ALA A 144 26.91 -10.65 10.44
C ALA A 144 27.55 -9.52 11.25
N VAL A 145 26.72 -8.74 11.94
CA VAL A 145 27.15 -7.61 12.75
C VAL A 145 27.71 -8.12 14.08
N SER A 146 29.00 -7.88 14.31
CA SER A 146 29.64 -8.23 15.59
C SER A 146 29.14 -7.32 16.73
N ILE A 147 29.19 -7.81 17.96
CA ILE A 147 28.88 -7.01 19.17
C ILE A 147 29.73 -5.73 19.20
N LEU A 148 31.02 -5.85 18.84
CA LEU A 148 31.94 -4.71 18.76
C LEU A 148 31.48 -3.63 17.77
N ALA A 149 30.89 -4.03 16.63
CA ALA A 149 30.35 -3.09 15.65
C ALA A 149 29.16 -2.31 16.23
N ILE A 150 28.27 -2.96 16.98
CA ILE A 150 27.15 -2.31 17.66
C ILE A 150 27.67 -1.32 18.71
N GLU A 151 28.61 -1.75 19.56
CA GLU A 151 29.23 -0.87 20.57
C GLU A 151 29.95 0.34 19.95
N ASN A 152 30.57 0.16 18.77
CA ASN A 152 31.16 1.25 18.01
C ASN A 152 30.09 2.24 17.52
N ILE A 153 29.00 1.76 16.94
CA ILE A 153 27.89 2.59 16.44
C ILE A 153 27.25 3.39 17.59
N GLU A 154 27.03 2.76 18.74
CA GLU A 154 26.47 3.42 19.93
C GLU A 154 27.31 4.61 20.39
N ARG A 155 28.64 4.48 20.33
CA ARG A 155 29.59 5.54 20.73
C ARG A 155 29.66 6.71 19.74
N MET A 156 29.19 6.55 18.51
CA MET A 156 29.27 7.60 17.49
C MET A 156 28.29 8.74 17.77
N ALA A 157 28.72 9.97 17.49
CA ALA A 157 27.82 11.12 17.54
C ALA A 157 26.79 11.06 16.39
N PRO A 158 25.56 11.56 16.57
CA PRO A 158 24.60 11.73 15.48
C PRO A 158 25.16 12.63 14.36
N ASN A 159 24.80 12.35 13.11
CA ASN A 159 25.28 13.09 11.92
C ASN A 159 26.82 13.21 11.81
N SER A 160 27.57 12.23 12.30
CA SER A 160 29.04 12.22 12.26
C SER A 160 29.62 11.64 10.97
N ILE A 161 28.86 10.82 10.25
CA ILE A 161 29.32 10.12 9.05
C ILE A 161 28.65 10.73 7.81
N GLY A 162 29.39 11.46 6.98
CA GLY A 162 28.87 11.90 5.68
C GLY A 162 28.66 10.72 4.73
N CYS A 163 27.52 10.67 4.04
CA CYS A 163 27.27 9.64 3.03
C CYS A 163 26.28 10.13 1.97
N SER A 164 26.26 9.45 0.82
CA SER A 164 25.16 9.47 -0.13
C SER A 164 24.67 8.03 -0.27
N LEU A 165 23.37 7.81 -0.08
CA LEU A 165 22.76 6.49 -0.11
C LEU A 165 21.91 6.38 -1.36
N LYS A 166 22.03 5.25 -2.04
CA LYS A 166 21.11 4.87 -3.11
C LYS A 166 20.00 3.98 -2.55
N GLU A 167 20.38 3.02 -1.70
CA GLU A 167 19.48 2.01 -1.15
C GLU A 167 19.92 1.64 0.27
N VAL A 168 18.96 1.35 1.12
CA VAL A 168 19.15 0.85 2.48
C VAL A 168 18.23 -0.35 2.65
N ASP A 169 18.78 -1.53 2.92
CA ASP A 169 18.02 -2.75 3.20
C ASP A 169 18.60 -3.48 4.41
N LEU A 170 18.05 -3.17 5.59
CA LEU A 170 18.53 -3.67 6.87
C LEU A 170 17.43 -4.46 7.57
N SER A 171 17.63 -5.77 7.68
CA SER A 171 16.69 -6.69 8.30
C SER A 171 17.29 -7.39 9.51
N ASP A 172 16.59 -7.35 10.64
CA ASP A 172 16.90 -8.04 11.88
C ASP A 172 18.35 -7.86 12.35
N THR A 173 18.81 -6.61 12.35
CA THR A 173 20.19 -6.27 12.68
C THR A 173 20.31 -5.02 13.53
N GLY A 174 21.24 -5.03 14.49
CA GLY A 174 21.63 -3.83 15.26
C GLY A 174 22.26 -2.73 14.40
N LEU A 175 22.62 -3.02 13.14
CA LEU A 175 23.14 -2.03 12.20
C LEU A 175 22.12 -0.94 11.86
N ILE A 176 20.82 -1.15 12.04
CA ILE A 176 19.79 -0.11 11.88
C ILE A 176 20.11 1.13 12.73
N ASN A 177 20.77 0.94 13.88
CA ASN A 177 21.20 2.03 14.77
C ASN A 177 22.28 2.96 14.18
N ILE A 178 22.82 2.65 12.99
CA ILE A 178 23.73 3.55 12.27
C ILE A 178 22.98 4.73 11.63
N LEU A 179 21.69 4.62 11.32
CA LEU A 179 20.96 5.64 10.56
C LEU A 179 21.03 7.04 11.17
N PRO A 180 20.85 7.24 12.49
CA PRO A 180 20.99 8.57 13.10
C PRO A 180 22.43 9.11 13.09
N LYS A 181 23.42 8.25 12.84
CA LYS A 181 24.85 8.61 12.76
C LYS A 181 25.22 9.11 11.37
N LEU A 182 24.43 8.75 10.36
CA LEU A 182 24.60 9.19 8.99
C LEU A 182 24.15 10.65 8.82
N ARG A 183 24.96 11.42 8.10
CA ARG A 183 24.69 12.80 7.70
C ARG A 183 24.30 12.78 6.22
N ILE A 184 23.03 12.44 5.99
CA ILE A 184 22.38 12.42 4.67
C ILE A 184 21.96 13.84 4.32
N HIS A 185 22.18 14.25 3.07
CA HIS A 185 21.77 15.57 2.60
C HIS A 185 20.25 15.62 2.40
N VAL A 186 19.61 16.77 2.64
CA VAL A 186 18.16 16.92 2.42
C VAL A 186 17.75 16.67 0.96
N ASP A 187 18.65 16.99 0.03
CA ASP A 187 18.48 16.76 -1.41
C ASP A 187 18.97 15.38 -1.86
N SER A 188 19.34 14.47 -0.95
CA SER A 188 19.67 13.09 -1.32
C SER A 188 18.40 12.39 -1.79
N GLU A 189 18.52 11.60 -2.85
CA GLU A 189 17.46 10.75 -3.38
C GLU A 189 17.82 9.29 -3.08
N ILE A 190 17.03 8.65 -2.22
CA ILE A 190 17.15 7.23 -1.87
C ILE A 190 16.06 6.49 -2.65
N GLU A 191 16.43 5.52 -3.45
CA GLU A 191 15.48 4.68 -4.20
C GLU A 191 14.69 3.81 -3.20
N ILE A 192 15.40 3.15 -2.27
CA ILE A 192 14.81 2.17 -1.35
C ILE A 192 15.28 2.41 0.08
N LEU A 193 14.34 2.45 1.03
CA LEU A 193 14.57 2.36 2.47
C LEU A 193 13.71 1.23 3.06
N SER A 194 14.30 0.04 3.18
CA SER A 194 13.72 -1.16 3.77
C SER A 194 14.34 -1.43 5.13
N LEU A 195 13.52 -1.41 6.19
CA LEU A 195 13.94 -1.74 7.56
C LEU A 195 12.99 -2.78 8.18
N THR A 196 13.52 -3.90 8.61
CA THR A 196 12.78 -4.93 9.36
C THR A 196 13.44 -5.17 10.71
N ALA A 197 12.65 -5.17 11.79
CA ALA A 197 13.16 -5.50 13.12
C ALA A 197 12.14 -6.28 13.93
N SER A 198 12.38 -7.58 14.11
CA SER A 198 11.61 -8.48 14.97
C SER A 198 11.89 -8.30 16.47
N GLU A 199 13.02 -7.71 16.84
CA GLU A 199 13.41 -7.42 18.22
C GLU A 199 13.60 -5.91 18.45
N GLU A 200 13.11 -5.40 19.58
CA GLU A 200 13.28 -3.99 19.96
C GLU A 200 14.76 -3.58 20.04
N ALA A 201 15.63 -4.51 20.44
CA ALA A 201 17.07 -4.30 20.56
C ALA A 201 17.71 -3.82 19.25
N HIS A 202 17.17 -4.22 18.10
CA HIS A 202 17.69 -3.81 16.78
C HIS A 202 17.48 -2.31 16.50
N VAL A 203 16.48 -1.67 17.12
CA VAL A 203 16.14 -0.25 16.87
C VAL A 203 16.20 0.62 18.13
N ALA A 204 16.54 0.06 19.29
CA ALA A 204 16.46 0.73 20.57
C ALA A 204 17.22 2.06 20.63
N GLU A 205 18.40 2.15 20.01
CA GLU A 205 19.20 3.39 20.00
C GLU A 205 18.61 4.45 19.06
N VAL A 206 18.01 4.04 17.93
CA VAL A 206 17.24 4.95 17.07
C VAL A 206 16.04 5.52 17.81
N LEU A 207 15.29 4.67 18.54
CA LEU A 207 14.09 5.09 19.25
C LEU A 207 14.37 6.03 20.43
N LYS A 208 15.58 6.00 21.01
CA LYS A 208 16.03 6.93 22.05
C LYS A 208 16.35 8.33 21.52
N GLN A 209 16.48 8.52 20.21
CA GLN A 209 16.81 9.83 19.65
C GLN A 209 15.71 10.85 19.97
N GLU A 210 16.11 12.00 20.51
CA GLU A 210 15.22 13.13 20.79
C GLU A 210 14.94 13.96 19.52
N LYS A 211 15.96 14.09 18.67
CA LYS A 211 15.89 14.88 17.44
C LYS A 211 15.70 13.95 16.24
N PRO A 212 14.76 14.24 15.34
CA PRO A 212 14.65 13.51 14.09
C PRO A 212 15.92 13.64 13.25
N PHE A 213 16.30 12.58 12.54
CA PHE A 213 17.39 12.60 11.56
C PHE A 213 16.83 12.70 10.12
N CYS A 214 17.64 13.20 9.20
CA CYS A 214 17.25 13.37 7.80
C CYS A 214 17.49 12.07 7.01
N VAL A 215 16.56 11.68 6.15
CA VAL A 215 16.67 10.54 5.23
C VAL A 215 16.64 10.96 3.76
N GLY A 216 16.67 12.27 3.47
CA GLY A 216 16.49 12.78 2.09
C GLY A 216 15.09 12.51 1.54
N ARG A 217 14.94 12.53 0.21
CA ARG A 217 13.76 12.05 -0.52
C ARG A 217 13.87 10.54 -0.67
N VAL A 218 12.77 9.82 -0.49
CA VAL A 218 12.76 8.35 -0.54
C VAL A 218 11.69 7.92 -1.53
N GLU A 219 12.03 7.19 -2.57
CA GLU A 219 11.03 6.67 -3.52
C GLU A 219 10.16 5.61 -2.82
N ASP A 220 10.77 4.51 -2.36
CA ASP A 220 10.08 3.43 -1.66
C ASP A 220 10.57 3.25 -0.20
N MET A 221 9.64 3.25 0.75
CA MET A 221 9.91 3.06 2.19
C MET A 221 9.09 1.91 2.75
N TRP A 222 9.78 0.87 3.25
CA TRP A 222 9.18 -0.30 3.90
C TRP A 222 9.69 -0.42 5.34
N LEU A 223 8.79 -0.35 6.32
CA LEU A 223 9.12 -0.52 7.73
C LEU A 223 8.29 -1.66 8.34
N GLU A 224 8.97 -2.68 8.85
CA GLU A 224 8.33 -3.88 9.41
C GLU A 224 8.76 -4.17 10.85
N GLY A 225 7.81 -4.58 11.68
CA GLY A 225 8.04 -4.90 13.09
C GLY A 225 8.35 -3.65 13.91
N TYR A 226 9.30 -3.75 14.84
CA TYR A 226 9.78 -2.62 15.64
C TYR A 226 10.37 -1.48 14.78
N ALA A 227 10.76 -1.74 13.53
CA ALA A 227 11.22 -0.70 12.61
C ALA A 227 10.11 0.31 12.28
N VAL A 228 8.82 -0.04 12.43
CA VAL A 228 7.72 0.94 12.33
C VAL A 228 7.90 2.10 13.30
N GLY A 229 8.48 1.86 14.49
CA GLY A 229 8.81 2.91 15.47
C GLY A 229 9.78 3.97 14.96
N VAL A 230 10.67 3.58 14.03
CA VAL A 230 11.75 4.43 13.51
C VAL A 230 11.21 5.61 12.70
N ILE A 231 10.03 5.49 12.08
CA ILE A 231 9.42 6.57 11.27
C ILE A 231 9.28 7.87 12.06
N THR A 232 9.04 7.77 13.36
CA THR A 232 8.86 8.92 14.25
C THR A 232 10.15 9.67 14.59
N LYS A 233 11.29 9.06 14.22
CA LYS A 233 12.63 9.59 14.41
C LYS A 233 13.21 10.11 13.10
N MET A 234 12.43 10.09 12.02
CA MET A 234 12.80 10.63 10.72
C MET A 234 12.18 12.01 10.52
N SER A 235 12.92 12.90 9.88
CA SER A 235 12.43 14.21 9.45
C SER A 235 11.81 14.09 8.07
N LEU A 236 10.50 13.80 8.00
CA LEU A 236 9.79 13.51 6.74
C LEU A 236 8.94 14.66 6.18
N LYS A 237 8.95 15.83 6.84
CA LYS A 237 8.04 16.94 6.49
C LYS A 237 8.16 17.40 5.03
N ASP A 238 9.39 17.48 4.53
CA ASP A 238 9.69 17.94 3.16
C ASP A 238 10.02 16.78 2.22
N CYS A 239 9.68 15.55 2.62
CA CYS A 239 9.90 14.35 1.82
C CYS A 239 8.76 14.15 0.81
N GLU A 240 9.14 13.75 -0.39
CA GLU A 240 8.24 13.14 -1.38
C GLU A 240 8.50 11.64 -1.33
N ILE A 241 7.44 10.85 -1.09
CA ILE A 241 7.49 9.39 -1.04
C ILE A 241 6.55 8.82 -2.09
N GLU A 242 7.05 7.92 -2.95
CA GLU A 242 6.21 7.21 -3.91
C GLU A 242 5.42 6.10 -3.19
N TYR A 243 6.11 5.26 -2.42
CA TYR A 243 5.48 4.17 -1.67
C TYR A 243 5.89 4.16 -0.19
N LEU A 244 4.92 4.22 0.73
CA LEU A 244 5.16 4.03 2.16
C LEU A 244 4.36 2.83 2.68
N SER A 245 5.05 1.80 3.16
CA SER A 245 4.42 0.62 3.77
C SER A 245 4.88 0.42 5.21
N LEU A 246 3.91 0.34 6.13
CA LEU A 246 4.13 0.01 7.54
C LEU A 246 3.41 -1.30 7.88
N THR A 247 4.15 -2.29 8.38
CA THR A 247 3.59 -3.60 8.77
C THR A 247 4.01 -3.95 10.18
N ALA A 248 3.04 -4.26 11.04
CA ALA A 248 3.30 -4.62 12.43
C ALA A 248 2.38 -5.75 12.91
N SER A 249 2.95 -6.94 13.11
CA SER A 249 2.22 -8.14 13.55
C SER A 249 1.94 -8.24 15.04
N GLU A 250 2.57 -7.39 15.86
CA GLU A 250 2.38 -7.35 17.31
C GLU A 250 2.13 -5.92 17.79
N GLU A 251 1.36 -5.75 18.86
CA GLU A 251 1.11 -4.43 19.47
C GLU A 251 2.42 -3.74 19.91
N ALA A 252 3.40 -4.52 20.38
CA ALA A 252 4.69 -4.02 20.83
C ALA A 252 5.48 -3.29 19.72
N HIS A 253 5.33 -3.73 18.47
CA HIS A 253 6.00 -3.14 17.30
C HIS A 253 5.64 -1.66 17.10
N VAL A 254 4.41 -1.25 17.46
CA VAL A 254 3.92 0.13 17.32
C VAL A 254 3.92 0.92 18.62
N ALA A 255 4.28 0.30 19.75
CA ALA A 255 4.21 0.92 21.07
C ALA A 255 4.98 2.25 21.15
N ALA A 256 6.15 2.32 20.53
CA ALA A 256 6.96 3.54 20.48
C ALA A 256 6.27 4.69 19.73
N VAL A 257 5.52 4.38 18.66
CA VAL A 257 4.73 5.36 17.89
C VAL A 257 3.52 5.81 18.69
N LEU A 258 2.79 4.87 19.28
CA LEU A 258 1.57 5.15 20.03
C LEU A 258 1.83 5.92 21.34
N ALA A 259 2.99 5.73 21.96
CA ALA A 259 3.42 6.48 23.14
C ALA A 259 3.72 7.97 22.85
N GLN A 260 3.81 8.37 21.58
CA GLN A 260 4.12 9.76 21.25
C GLN A 260 2.96 10.70 21.55
N LYS A 261 3.34 11.85 22.14
CA LYS A 261 2.41 12.95 22.45
C LYS A 261 2.23 13.89 21.27
N LYS A 262 3.28 14.10 20.47
CA LYS A 262 3.25 14.98 19.31
C LYS A 262 2.97 14.12 18.06
N PRO A 263 2.06 14.54 17.19
CA PRO A 263 1.89 13.87 15.92
C PRO A 263 3.10 14.09 15.02
N PHE A 264 3.35 13.17 14.09
CA PHE A 264 4.40 13.27 13.08
C PHE A 264 3.80 13.46 11.67
N CYS A 265 4.56 14.07 10.77
CA CYS A 265 4.15 14.31 9.39
C CYS A 265 5.05 13.48 8.46
N VAL A 266 4.47 12.87 7.42
CA VAL A 266 5.18 12.05 6.43
C VAL A 266 5.36 12.77 5.08
N GLY A 267 5.01 14.06 5.02
CA GLY A 267 5.13 14.87 3.81
C GLY A 267 4.09 14.47 2.75
N ARG A 268 4.55 14.41 1.49
CA ARG A 268 3.71 14.03 0.34
C ARG A 268 3.94 12.56 0.00
N VAL A 269 2.87 11.77 -0.04
CA VAL A 269 2.94 10.31 -0.30
C VAL A 269 1.98 9.92 -1.42
N LYS A 270 2.48 9.23 -2.45
CA LYS A 270 1.63 8.77 -3.57
C LYS A 270 0.81 7.55 -3.17
N ASP A 271 1.40 6.50 -2.63
CA ASP A 271 0.68 5.35 -2.09
C ASP A 271 1.17 4.97 -0.69
N MET A 272 0.25 4.90 0.27
CA MET A 272 0.50 4.62 1.67
C MET A 272 -0.29 3.40 2.11
N ARG A 273 0.39 2.42 2.70
CA ARG A 273 -0.18 1.14 3.11
C ARG A 273 0.15 0.84 4.56
N PHE A 274 -0.85 0.72 5.42
CA PHE A 274 -0.68 0.23 6.79
C PHE A 274 -1.36 -1.13 6.97
N GLU A 275 -0.62 -2.09 7.52
CA GLU A 275 -1.09 -3.45 7.76
C GLU A 275 -1.04 -3.82 9.24
N GLU A 276 -2.07 -4.55 9.69
CA GLU A 276 -2.16 -5.09 11.03
C GLU A 276 -2.10 -4.00 12.12
N TYR A 277 -1.31 -4.15 13.18
CA TYR A 277 -1.20 -3.13 14.25
C TYR A 277 -0.68 -1.78 13.74
N ALA A 278 -0.04 -1.73 12.57
CA ALA A 278 0.40 -0.47 11.97
C ALA A 278 -0.79 0.43 11.60
N VAL A 279 -2.01 -0.11 11.45
CA VAL A 279 -3.22 0.71 11.29
C VAL A 279 -3.40 1.68 12.47
N GLY A 280 -2.98 1.32 13.69
CA GLY A 280 -3.03 2.20 14.86
C GLY A 280 -2.16 3.46 14.75
N VAL A 281 -1.08 3.40 13.96
CA VAL A 281 -0.13 4.51 13.74
C VAL A 281 -0.83 5.73 13.14
N ILE A 282 -1.91 5.53 12.38
CA ILE A 282 -2.66 6.60 11.73
C ILE A 282 -3.20 7.65 12.73
N THR A 283 -3.44 7.26 13.99
CA THR A 283 -3.90 8.16 15.06
C THR A 283 -2.84 9.15 15.52
N LYS A 284 -1.58 8.93 15.14
CA LYS A 284 -0.41 9.74 15.52
C LYS A 284 0.13 10.57 14.35
N MET A 285 -0.55 10.55 13.20
CA MET A 285 -0.20 11.38 12.07
C MET A 285 -0.75 12.80 12.25
N SER A 286 0.01 13.79 11.79
CA SER A 286 -0.40 15.18 11.74
C SER A 286 -1.26 15.40 10.49
N PRO A 287 -2.45 16.02 10.61
CA PRO A 287 -3.21 16.42 9.43
C PRO A 287 -2.56 17.58 8.68
N GLU A 288 -1.71 18.36 9.35
CA GLU A 288 -1.00 19.48 8.75
C GLU A 288 0.14 18.96 7.87
N ASP A 289 0.17 19.46 6.63
CA ASP A 289 1.21 19.21 5.62
C ASP A 289 1.30 17.75 5.10
N CYS A 290 0.30 16.89 5.36
CA CYS A 290 0.21 15.57 4.75
C CYS A 290 -0.71 15.60 3.51
N GLU A 291 -0.16 15.27 2.34
CA GLU A 291 -0.93 15.01 1.13
C GLU A 291 -0.70 13.56 0.68
N ILE A 292 -1.78 12.79 0.62
CA ILE A 292 -1.76 11.36 0.33
C ILE A 292 -2.63 11.10 -0.90
N GLU A 293 -2.06 10.57 -1.99
CA GLU A 293 -2.88 10.23 -3.16
C GLU A 293 -3.69 8.94 -2.94
N SER A 294 -3.10 7.91 -2.31
CA SER A 294 -3.75 6.63 -2.01
C SER A 294 -3.41 6.19 -0.60
N LEU A 295 -4.43 5.93 0.23
CA LEU A 295 -4.29 5.34 1.57
C LEU A 295 -4.98 3.97 1.62
N ARG A 296 -4.25 2.93 2.01
CA ARG A 296 -4.73 1.56 2.15
C ARG A 296 -4.54 1.07 3.59
N LEU A 297 -5.63 0.69 4.25
CA LEU A 297 -5.59 0.11 5.60
C LEU A 297 -6.10 -1.33 5.56
N TYR A 298 -5.28 -2.26 6.04
CA TYR A 298 -5.60 -3.69 6.10
C TYR A 298 -5.50 -4.20 7.53
N ALA A 299 -6.63 -4.62 8.12
CA ALA A 299 -6.66 -5.16 9.48
C ALA A 299 -7.50 -6.44 9.54
N PRO A 300 -6.86 -7.64 9.49
CA PRO A 300 -7.59 -8.90 9.53
C PRO A 300 -8.15 -9.27 10.92
N ARG A 301 -7.75 -8.58 12.00
CA ARG A 301 -8.22 -8.86 13.37
C ARG A 301 -8.68 -7.59 14.08
N LYS A 302 -9.62 -7.72 15.03
CA LYS A 302 -10.16 -6.60 15.81
C LYS A 302 -9.09 -5.85 16.60
N GLU A 303 -8.14 -6.58 17.17
CA GLU A 303 -7.03 -6.03 17.97
C GLU A 303 -6.17 -5.03 17.18
N HIS A 304 -6.01 -5.21 15.88
CA HIS A 304 -5.23 -4.33 15.00
C HIS A 304 -5.77 -2.89 14.92
N VAL A 305 -7.07 -2.70 15.15
CA VAL A 305 -7.73 -1.38 15.14
C VAL A 305 -8.13 -0.89 16.53
N ALA A 306 -7.81 -1.63 17.59
CA ALA A 306 -8.28 -1.33 18.94
C ALA A 306 -7.88 0.08 19.39
N GLU A 307 -6.65 0.51 19.10
CA GLU A 307 -6.18 1.84 19.46
C GLU A 307 -6.90 2.97 18.72
N VAL A 308 -7.27 2.73 17.45
CA VAL A 308 -8.05 3.68 16.66
C VAL A 308 -9.46 3.81 17.25
N LEU A 309 -10.08 2.70 17.62
CA LEU A 309 -11.45 2.68 18.16
C LEU A 309 -11.56 3.32 19.55
N LYS A 310 -10.49 3.31 20.35
CA LYS A 310 -10.41 4.03 21.63
C LYS A 310 -10.47 5.55 21.49
N GLN A 311 -10.22 6.11 20.29
CA GLN A 311 -10.27 7.56 20.09
C GLN A 311 -11.69 8.08 20.32
N GLU A 312 -11.84 9.03 21.25
CA GLU A 312 -13.13 9.68 21.54
C GLU A 312 -13.49 10.71 20.48
N LYS A 313 -12.47 11.41 19.93
CA LYS A 313 -12.65 12.46 18.94
C LYS A 313 -12.26 11.94 17.56
N PRO A 314 -13.03 12.29 16.52
CA PRO A 314 -12.59 12.03 15.16
C PRO A 314 -11.24 12.69 14.87
N PHE A 315 -10.36 12.01 14.14
CA PHE A 315 -9.07 12.54 13.70
C PHE A 315 -9.04 12.71 12.17
N CYS A 316 -8.09 13.51 11.67
CA CYS A 316 -7.85 13.74 10.26
C CYS A 316 -6.42 13.31 9.94
N VAL A 317 -6.20 12.78 8.74
CA VAL A 317 -4.91 12.21 8.30
C VAL A 317 -4.27 13.04 7.19
N GLY A 318 -4.75 14.28 7.02
CA GLY A 318 -4.39 15.16 5.93
C GLY A 318 -5.31 14.99 4.72
N ARG A 319 -4.87 15.50 3.56
CA ARG A 319 -5.64 15.38 2.32
C ARG A 319 -5.42 14.00 1.71
N VAL A 320 -6.45 13.15 1.69
CA VAL A 320 -6.41 11.81 1.08
C VAL A 320 -7.28 11.82 -0.16
N LYS A 321 -6.75 11.47 -1.34
CA LYS A 321 -7.57 11.42 -2.57
C LYS A 321 -8.33 10.10 -2.70
N LYS A 322 -7.65 8.96 -2.52
CA LYS A 322 -8.24 7.61 -2.57
C LYS A 322 -8.02 6.88 -1.25
N MET A 323 -9.05 6.22 -0.74
CA MET A 323 -9.00 5.48 0.52
C MET A 323 -9.56 4.07 0.33
N LYS A 324 -8.78 3.05 0.68
CA LYS A 324 -9.21 1.65 0.69
C LYS A 324 -9.11 1.07 2.11
N LEU A 325 -10.23 0.59 2.64
CA LEU A 325 -10.34 -0.03 3.96
C LEU A 325 -10.72 -1.50 3.81
N THR A 326 -9.96 -2.42 4.40
CA THR A 326 -10.19 -3.86 4.26
C THR A 326 -10.18 -4.56 5.63
N GLY A 327 -11.19 -5.42 5.86
CA GLY A 327 -11.36 -6.12 7.14
C GLY A 327 -11.84 -5.18 8.26
N TYR A 328 -11.33 -5.35 9.48
CA TYR A 328 -11.62 -4.47 10.62
C TYR A 328 -11.22 -3.00 10.38
N ALA A 329 -10.36 -2.73 9.38
CA ALA A 329 -10.03 -1.36 8.98
C ALA A 329 -11.26 -0.59 8.47
N ALA A 330 -12.32 -1.29 8.02
CA ALA A 330 -13.60 -0.66 7.70
C ALA A 330 -14.19 0.10 8.91
N SER A 331 -14.00 -0.41 10.13
CA SER A 331 -14.49 0.23 11.35
C SER A 331 -13.74 1.52 11.72
N VAL A 332 -12.52 1.74 11.18
CA VAL A 332 -11.74 2.97 11.39
C VAL A 332 -12.47 4.21 10.90
N ILE A 333 -13.33 4.07 9.88
CA ILE A 333 -14.08 5.19 9.27
C ILE A 333 -14.91 5.97 10.30
N THR A 334 -15.38 5.30 11.34
CA THR A 334 -16.17 5.88 12.43
C THR A 334 -15.41 6.91 13.28
N LYS A 335 -14.08 6.86 13.22
CA LYS A 335 -13.16 7.70 13.98
C LYS A 335 -12.44 8.71 13.09
N MET A 336 -12.77 8.80 11.80
CA MET A 336 -12.16 9.74 10.86
C MET A 336 -13.08 10.93 10.57
N SER A 337 -12.50 12.13 10.47
CA SER A 337 -13.20 13.32 9.95
C SER A 337 -13.04 13.39 8.43
N LEU A 338 -13.91 12.71 7.69
CA LEU A 338 -13.84 12.68 6.22
C LEU A 338 -14.10 14.05 5.56
N LYS A 339 -14.84 14.93 6.25
CA LYS A 339 -15.12 16.29 5.77
C LYS A 339 -13.83 17.09 5.50
N ASP A 340 -12.82 16.88 6.34
CA ASP A 340 -11.56 17.62 6.28
C ASP A 340 -10.48 16.85 5.49
N CYS A 341 -10.68 15.55 5.25
CA CYS A 341 -9.72 14.72 4.51
C CYS A 341 -9.77 14.90 2.99
N GLY A 342 -10.90 15.37 2.42
CA GLY A 342 -11.01 15.57 0.98
C GLY A 342 -11.00 14.28 0.14
N VAL A 343 -11.49 13.16 0.70
CA VAL A 343 -11.58 11.86 0.01
C VAL A 343 -12.47 11.95 -1.21
N GLU A 344 -11.92 11.60 -2.38
CA GLU A 344 -12.65 11.55 -3.66
C GLU A 344 -13.13 10.13 -4.00
N ASP A 345 -12.33 9.09 -3.71
CA ASP A 345 -12.63 7.67 -3.94
C ASP A 345 -12.55 6.90 -2.60
N LEU A 346 -13.65 6.31 -2.16
CA LEU A 346 -13.73 5.50 -0.94
C LEU A 346 -14.12 4.06 -1.29
N ARG A 347 -13.27 3.10 -0.93
CA ARG A 347 -13.51 1.67 -1.11
C ARG A 347 -13.46 0.93 0.21
N MET A 348 -14.46 0.10 0.47
CA MET A 348 -14.53 -0.70 1.69
C MET A 348 -14.88 -2.15 1.35
N HIS A 349 -14.09 -3.10 1.87
CA HIS A 349 -14.34 -4.53 1.73
C HIS A 349 -14.33 -5.20 3.11
N ALA A 350 -15.41 -5.89 3.45
CA ALA A 350 -15.58 -6.56 4.73
C ALA A 350 -16.21 -7.93 4.55
N SER A 351 -15.40 -8.99 4.60
CA SER A 351 -15.84 -10.38 4.43
C SER A 351 -16.55 -11.01 5.64
N GLU A 352 -16.65 -10.29 6.76
CA GLU A 352 -17.28 -10.78 8.00
C GLU A 352 -18.09 -9.65 8.64
N GLU A 353 -19.23 -9.96 9.26
CA GLU A 353 -20.05 -8.97 9.96
C GLU A 353 -19.25 -8.25 11.07
N ALA A 354 -18.38 -8.98 11.75
CA ALA A 354 -17.55 -8.45 12.83
C ALA A 354 -16.63 -7.31 12.36
N HIS A 355 -16.24 -7.28 11.08
CA HIS A 355 -15.42 -6.20 10.49
C HIS A 355 -16.10 -4.83 10.52
N VAL A 356 -17.43 -4.79 10.49
CA VAL A 356 -18.25 -3.57 10.44
C VAL A 356 -19.18 -3.39 11.64
N ALA A 357 -19.17 -4.32 12.60
CA ALA A 357 -20.07 -4.31 13.76
C ALA A 357 -20.05 -2.98 14.53
N GLU A 358 -18.88 -2.37 14.72
CA GLU A 358 -18.74 -1.08 15.39
C GLU A 358 -19.39 0.07 14.60
N VAL A 359 -19.36 0.00 13.27
CA VAL A 359 -20.03 0.97 12.38
C VAL A 359 -21.54 0.79 12.46
N LEU A 360 -22.02 -0.44 12.37
CA LEU A 360 -23.44 -0.77 12.40
C LEU A 360 -24.08 -0.48 13.77
N ALA A 361 -23.30 -0.53 14.85
CA ALA A 361 -23.73 -0.16 16.20
C ALA A 361 -23.94 1.36 16.38
N GLN A 362 -23.50 2.20 15.43
CA GLN A 362 -23.72 3.64 15.55
C GLN A 362 -25.19 4.02 15.44
N GLU A 363 -25.67 4.83 16.37
CA GLU A 363 -27.01 5.41 16.33
C GLU A 363 -27.10 6.59 15.36
N LYS A 364 -26.03 7.39 15.28
CA LYS A 364 -26.00 8.62 14.47
C LYS A 364 -25.23 8.36 13.17
N PRO A 365 -25.77 8.76 12.02
CA PRO A 365 -25.02 8.70 10.78
C PRO A 365 -23.77 9.59 10.83
N PHE A 366 -22.66 9.12 10.26
CA PHE A 366 -21.44 9.92 10.11
C PHE A 366 -21.35 10.57 8.72
N CYS A 367 -20.71 11.74 8.64
CA CYS A 367 -20.56 12.46 7.38
C CYS A 367 -19.43 11.86 6.55
N VAL A 368 -19.70 11.51 5.28
CA VAL A 368 -18.70 10.98 4.35
C VAL A 368 -17.90 12.06 3.61
N GLY A 369 -18.20 13.34 3.82
CA GLY A 369 -17.51 14.43 3.14
C GLY A 369 -17.89 14.54 1.67
N ARG A 370 -16.91 14.84 0.79
CA ARG A 370 -17.10 15.10 -0.65
C ARG A 370 -16.68 13.92 -1.53
N VAL A 371 -17.03 12.71 -1.13
CA VAL A 371 -16.73 11.49 -1.89
C VAL A 371 -17.47 11.51 -3.24
N LYS A 372 -16.71 11.37 -4.33
CA LYS A 372 -17.23 11.29 -5.71
C LYS A 372 -17.54 9.86 -6.11
N THR A 373 -16.67 8.92 -5.72
CA THR A 373 -16.78 7.50 -6.03
C THR A 373 -16.79 6.68 -4.75
N MET A 374 -17.77 5.82 -4.59
CA MET A 374 -17.89 4.92 -3.44
C MET A 374 -18.12 3.48 -3.91
N GLU A 375 -17.33 2.55 -3.39
CA GLU A 375 -17.42 1.11 -3.66
C GLU A 375 -17.47 0.35 -2.33
N LEU A 376 -18.57 -0.35 -2.08
CA LEU A 376 -18.79 -1.15 -0.87
C LEU A 376 -19.03 -2.61 -1.26
N GLU A 377 -18.20 -3.50 -0.73
CA GLU A 377 -18.22 -4.93 -1.00
C GLU A 377 -18.54 -5.73 0.28
N ASP A 378 -19.36 -6.76 0.13
CA ASP A 378 -19.78 -7.70 1.18
C ASP A 378 -20.48 -7.02 2.36
N TYR A 379 -20.13 -7.33 3.62
CA TYR A 379 -20.73 -6.70 4.79
C TYR A 379 -20.49 -5.17 4.84
N ALA A 380 -19.53 -4.65 4.04
CA ALA A 380 -19.32 -3.21 3.93
C ALA A 380 -20.53 -2.50 3.29
N VAL A 381 -21.36 -3.21 2.51
CA VAL A 381 -22.62 -2.67 1.99
C VAL A 381 -23.50 -2.17 3.15
N GLY A 382 -23.54 -2.89 4.27
CA GLY A 382 -24.25 -2.51 5.50
C GLY A 382 -23.93 -1.10 6.01
N VAL A 383 -22.67 -0.66 5.82
CA VAL A 383 -22.17 0.63 6.30
C VAL A 383 -22.92 1.82 5.69
N ILE A 384 -23.48 1.68 4.48
CA ILE A 384 -24.20 2.77 3.81
C ILE A 384 -25.38 3.31 4.65
N THR A 385 -26.02 2.45 5.45
CA THR A 385 -27.14 2.82 6.33
C THR A 385 -26.73 3.75 7.47
N LYS A 386 -25.43 3.84 7.74
CA LYS A 386 -24.83 4.65 8.80
C LYS A 386 -24.13 5.89 8.24
N MET A 387 -24.25 6.15 6.95
CA MET A 387 -23.68 7.33 6.30
C MET A 387 -24.74 8.42 6.15
N GLY A 388 -24.37 9.65 6.49
CA GLY A 388 -25.19 10.84 6.22
C GLY A 388 -25.04 11.28 4.77
N LEU A 389 -25.88 10.74 3.87
CA LEU A 389 -25.76 10.91 2.40
C LEU A 389 -26.71 11.94 1.78
N LYS A 390 -27.56 12.60 2.57
CA LYS A 390 -28.65 13.46 2.06
C LYS A 390 -28.16 14.58 1.12
N ASP A 391 -26.99 15.12 1.41
CA ASP A 391 -26.39 16.24 0.66
C ASP A 391 -25.18 15.80 -0.20
N CYS A 392 -25.06 14.50 -0.47
CA CYS A 392 -24.01 13.95 -1.30
C CYS A 392 -24.39 13.95 -2.79
N GLU A 393 -23.42 14.27 -3.64
CA GLU A 393 -23.52 14.14 -5.10
C GLU A 393 -22.44 13.17 -5.57
N PHE A 394 -22.84 11.94 -5.86
CA PHE A 394 -21.94 10.88 -6.33
C PHE A 394 -21.78 10.90 -7.84
N GLU A 395 -20.54 10.76 -8.31
CA GLU A 395 -20.27 10.39 -9.69
C GLU A 395 -20.47 8.90 -9.91
N SER A 396 -20.16 8.07 -8.91
CA SER A 396 -20.39 6.63 -8.94
C SER A 396 -20.63 6.07 -7.54
N LEU A 397 -21.65 5.22 -7.40
CA LEU A 397 -21.93 4.40 -6.22
C LEU A 397 -22.06 2.95 -6.65
N SER A 398 -21.19 2.08 -6.12
CA SER A 398 -21.18 0.64 -6.40
C SER A 398 -21.38 -0.14 -5.10
N LEU A 399 -22.39 -1.01 -5.07
CA LEU A 399 -22.65 -1.94 -3.97
C LEU A 399 -22.62 -3.37 -4.51
N TYR A 400 -21.83 -4.24 -3.90
CA TYR A 400 -21.69 -5.63 -4.29
C TYR A 400 -21.79 -6.54 -3.07
N ALA A 401 -22.66 -7.55 -3.11
CA ALA A 401 -22.82 -8.51 -2.03
C ALA A 401 -23.09 -9.91 -2.61
N ASN A 402 -22.15 -10.82 -2.41
CA ASN A 402 -22.24 -12.21 -2.90
C ASN A 402 -23.06 -13.15 -1.98
N GLU A 403 -23.36 -12.75 -0.74
CA GLU A 403 -24.17 -13.54 0.21
C GLU A 403 -25.34 -12.73 0.80
N GLU A 404 -26.46 -13.40 1.10
CA GLU A 404 -27.63 -12.76 1.71
C GLU A 404 -27.29 -12.10 3.06
N ALA A 405 -26.43 -12.76 3.85
CA ALA A 405 -26.01 -12.27 5.16
C ALA A 405 -25.37 -10.88 5.10
N HIS A 406 -24.71 -10.54 3.97
CA HIS A 406 -24.05 -9.25 3.76
C HIS A 406 -25.03 -8.07 3.76
N VAL A 407 -26.29 -8.30 3.38
CA VAL A 407 -27.35 -7.28 3.27
C VAL A 407 -28.53 -7.53 4.20
N ALA A 408 -28.58 -8.66 4.91
CA ALA A 408 -29.70 -9.06 5.76
C ALA A 408 -30.08 -7.99 6.80
N GLY A 409 -29.09 -7.29 7.38
CA GLY A 409 -29.34 -6.19 8.32
C GLY A 409 -30.06 -5.01 7.68
N ILE A 410 -29.72 -4.68 6.42
CA ILE A 410 -30.36 -3.59 5.67
C ILE A 410 -31.79 -3.98 5.29
N LEU A 411 -31.99 -5.20 4.80
CA LEU A 411 -33.30 -5.68 4.36
C LEU A 411 -34.34 -5.77 5.49
N LYS A 412 -33.90 -5.90 6.75
CA LYS A 412 -34.77 -5.86 7.94
C LYS A 412 -35.15 -4.44 8.36
N GLN A 413 -34.54 -3.41 7.78
CA GLN A 413 -34.82 -2.02 8.14
C GLN A 413 -36.20 -1.61 7.62
N GLU A 414 -37.03 -1.06 8.50
CA GLU A 414 -38.37 -0.56 8.14
C GLU A 414 -38.30 0.78 7.39
N ASN A 415 -37.37 1.65 7.79
CA ASN A 415 -37.27 3.01 7.26
C ASN A 415 -36.25 3.08 6.13
N PRO A 416 -36.63 3.53 4.93
CA PRO A 416 -35.68 3.73 3.84
C PRO A 416 -34.61 4.80 4.17
N PHE A 417 -33.41 4.66 3.61
CA PHE A 417 -32.34 5.67 3.74
C PHE A 417 -32.12 6.42 2.41
N CYS A 418 -31.69 7.68 2.48
CA CYS A 418 -31.44 8.50 1.28
C CYS A 418 -29.99 8.32 0.82
N VAL A 419 -29.76 8.30 -0.50
CA VAL A 419 -28.41 8.18 -1.13
C VAL A 419 -27.97 9.44 -1.89
N GLY A 420 -28.75 10.53 -1.80
CA GLY A 420 -28.46 11.78 -2.50
C GLY A 420 -28.64 11.70 -4.02
N ARG A 421 -27.89 12.50 -4.78
CA ARG A 421 -27.87 12.45 -6.25
C ARG A 421 -26.75 11.55 -6.74
N VAL A 422 -27.00 10.72 -7.76
CA VAL A 422 -26.04 9.71 -8.21
C VAL A 422 -25.94 9.69 -9.74
N LYS A 423 -24.79 10.02 -10.33
CA LYS A 423 -24.64 9.93 -11.78
C LYS A 423 -24.63 8.48 -12.28
N LYS A 424 -23.97 7.55 -11.57
CA LYS A 424 -23.91 6.13 -11.89
C LYS A 424 -24.11 5.28 -10.63
N MET A 425 -25.05 4.35 -10.65
CA MET A 425 -25.35 3.44 -9.55
C MET A 425 -25.26 2.00 -10.05
N TRP A 426 -24.39 1.19 -9.44
CA TRP A 426 -24.23 -0.23 -9.71
C TRP A 426 -24.62 -1.04 -8.48
N LEU A 427 -25.59 -1.94 -8.62
CA LEU A 427 -25.98 -2.90 -7.59
C LEU A 427 -25.80 -4.31 -8.14
N GLY A 428 -24.92 -5.09 -7.50
CA GLY A 428 -24.60 -6.46 -7.91
C GLY A 428 -25.03 -7.51 -6.89
N ASP A 429 -25.58 -8.61 -7.38
CA ASP A 429 -25.99 -9.78 -6.61
C ASP A 429 -26.97 -9.42 -5.49
N TYR A 430 -26.78 -9.87 -4.24
CA TYR A 430 -27.71 -9.56 -3.15
C TYR A 430 -27.83 -8.05 -2.85
N ALA A 431 -26.87 -7.23 -3.29
CA ALA A 431 -26.96 -5.77 -3.16
C ALA A 431 -28.10 -5.17 -4.01
N VAL A 432 -28.62 -5.90 -5.00
CA VAL A 432 -29.86 -5.53 -5.70
C VAL A 432 -31.02 -5.39 -4.72
N GLY A 433 -31.08 -6.25 -3.69
CA GLY A 433 -32.08 -6.16 -2.62
C GLY A 433 -32.09 -4.83 -1.87
N VAL A 434 -30.94 -4.19 -1.73
CA VAL A 434 -30.79 -2.94 -0.97
C VAL A 434 -31.60 -1.79 -1.56
N ILE A 435 -31.90 -1.83 -2.87
CA ILE A 435 -32.66 -0.77 -3.54
C ILE A 435 -34.06 -0.57 -2.94
N THR A 436 -34.68 -1.62 -2.39
CA THR A 436 -36.02 -1.54 -1.78
C THR A 436 -36.01 -0.73 -0.48
N LYS A 437 -34.83 -0.58 0.13
CA LYS A 437 -34.60 0.18 1.36
C LYS A 437 -33.98 1.54 1.09
N MET A 438 -33.86 1.95 -0.17
CA MET A 438 -33.43 3.29 -0.54
C MET A 438 -34.63 4.21 -0.78
N SER A 439 -34.59 5.42 -0.21
CA SER A 439 -35.53 6.49 -0.51
C SER A 439 -35.11 7.21 -1.80
N LEU A 440 -35.50 6.67 -2.95
CA LEU A 440 -35.09 7.19 -4.27
C LEU A 440 -36.08 8.17 -4.90
N LYS A 441 -37.23 8.47 -4.27
CA LYS A 441 -38.28 9.30 -4.87
C LYS A 441 -37.79 10.66 -5.37
N ASP A 442 -36.92 11.30 -4.59
CA ASP A 442 -36.33 12.61 -4.90
C ASP A 442 -34.90 12.50 -5.47
N CYS A 443 -34.45 11.29 -5.80
CA CYS A 443 -33.14 11.04 -6.35
C CYS A 443 -33.15 11.17 -7.88
N GLU A 444 -32.06 11.73 -8.40
CA GLU A 444 -31.75 11.75 -9.82
C GLU A 444 -30.61 10.77 -10.08
N ILE A 445 -30.89 9.76 -10.91
CA ILE A 445 -29.96 8.71 -11.28
C ILE A 445 -29.63 8.82 -12.77
N GLY A 446 -28.39 9.14 -13.10
CA GLY A 446 -27.96 9.22 -14.49
C GLY A 446 -27.93 7.85 -15.18
N MET A 447 -27.44 6.83 -14.49
CA MET A 447 -27.37 5.46 -14.96
C MET A 447 -27.58 4.50 -13.77
N LEU A 448 -28.60 3.66 -13.85
CA LEU A 448 -28.86 2.58 -12.90
C LEU A 448 -28.53 1.24 -13.55
N TRP A 449 -27.71 0.44 -12.89
CA TRP A 449 -27.35 -0.89 -13.35
C TRP A 449 -27.60 -1.90 -12.25
N LEU A 450 -28.43 -2.90 -12.57
CA LEU A 450 -28.75 -4.01 -11.69
C LEU A 450 -28.28 -5.31 -12.35
N SER A 451 -27.54 -6.13 -11.62
CA SER A 451 -27.07 -7.43 -12.10
C SER A 451 -27.18 -8.44 -10.99
N ALA A 452 -27.75 -9.62 -11.28
CA ALA A 452 -27.85 -10.69 -10.30
C ALA A 452 -27.60 -12.03 -10.99
N SER A 453 -26.54 -12.71 -10.59
CA SER A 453 -26.11 -13.97 -11.19
C SER A 453 -26.99 -15.17 -10.82
N GLU A 454 -27.71 -15.11 -9.68
CA GLU A 454 -28.59 -16.17 -9.19
C GLU A 454 -29.99 -15.65 -8.85
N LYS A 455 -30.98 -16.54 -8.80
CA LYS A 455 -32.38 -16.18 -8.50
C LYS A 455 -32.53 -15.70 -7.05
N GLU A 456 -31.78 -16.31 -6.16
CA GLU A 456 -31.75 -16.07 -4.72
C GLU A 456 -31.34 -14.62 -4.42
N HIS A 457 -30.46 -14.04 -5.26
CA HIS A 457 -29.96 -12.66 -5.13
C HIS A 457 -31.07 -11.60 -5.19
N VAL A 458 -32.19 -11.91 -5.84
CA VAL A 458 -33.35 -11.00 -5.97
C VAL A 458 -34.56 -11.44 -5.15
N ALA A 459 -34.47 -12.53 -4.39
CA ALA A 459 -35.61 -13.10 -3.67
C ALA A 459 -36.28 -12.07 -2.73
N ALA A 460 -35.48 -11.35 -1.94
CA ALA A 460 -35.98 -10.33 -1.02
C ALA A 460 -36.78 -9.22 -1.73
N VAL A 461 -36.36 -8.81 -2.94
CA VAL A 461 -37.10 -7.80 -3.72
C VAL A 461 -38.44 -8.35 -4.18
N LEU A 462 -38.47 -9.62 -4.60
CA LEU A 462 -39.66 -10.27 -5.13
C LEU A 462 -40.69 -10.63 -4.06
N GLU A 463 -40.26 -10.73 -2.80
CA GLU A 463 -41.10 -10.94 -1.62
C GLU A 463 -41.75 -9.64 -1.11
N GLU A 464 -41.24 -8.46 -1.49
CA GLU A 464 -41.86 -7.19 -1.12
C GLU A 464 -43.31 -7.11 -1.63
N GLU A 465 -44.25 -6.89 -0.72
CA GLU A 465 -45.68 -6.78 -1.07
C GLU A 465 -45.94 -5.55 -1.94
N ASN A 466 -45.28 -4.45 -1.60
CA ASN A 466 -45.47 -3.16 -2.25
C ASN A 466 -44.35 -2.89 -3.26
N PRO A 467 -44.68 -2.37 -4.44
CA PRO A 467 -43.66 -1.90 -5.37
C PRO A 467 -42.83 -0.76 -4.76
N PHE A 468 -41.54 -0.72 -5.08
CA PHE A 468 -40.64 0.38 -4.70
C PHE A 468 -40.42 1.35 -5.86
N CYS A 469 -40.11 2.60 -5.55
CA CYS A 469 -39.88 3.65 -6.57
C CYS A 469 -38.38 3.89 -6.76
N VAL A 470 -37.91 3.89 -8.02
CA VAL A 470 -36.49 4.16 -8.36
C VAL A 470 -36.19 5.63 -8.67
N GLY A 471 -37.15 6.52 -8.50
CA GLY A 471 -36.98 7.95 -8.74
C GLY A 471 -36.89 8.31 -10.22
N ARG A 472 -36.12 9.36 -10.51
CA ARG A 472 -35.85 9.82 -11.88
C ARG A 472 -34.58 9.15 -12.41
N VAL A 473 -34.75 8.16 -13.28
CA VAL A 473 -33.64 7.42 -13.90
C VAL A 473 -33.52 7.79 -15.37
N MET A 474 -32.33 8.18 -15.82
CA MET A 474 -32.09 8.57 -17.21
C MET A 474 -31.75 7.37 -18.09
N ASN A 475 -30.89 6.45 -17.63
CA ASN A 475 -30.57 5.21 -18.33
C ASN A 475 -30.66 4.04 -17.33
N MET A 476 -31.28 2.94 -17.73
CA MET A 476 -31.44 1.76 -16.88
C MET A 476 -31.01 0.49 -17.62
N ASN A 477 -30.09 -0.26 -17.01
CA ASN A 477 -29.62 -1.55 -17.51
C ASN A 477 -29.91 -2.62 -16.45
N ILE A 478 -30.61 -3.69 -16.84
CA ILE A 478 -30.98 -4.76 -15.92
C ILE A 478 -30.58 -6.09 -16.55
N TRP A 479 -29.67 -6.79 -15.88
CA TRP A 479 -29.00 -7.99 -16.41
C TRP A 479 -29.34 -9.24 -15.57
N ASP A 480 -29.41 -10.38 -16.25
CA ASP A 480 -29.60 -11.70 -15.63
C ASP A 480 -30.87 -11.78 -14.74
N TYR A 481 -30.78 -12.39 -13.55
CA TYR A 481 -31.94 -12.54 -12.66
C TYR A 481 -32.46 -11.21 -12.12
N ALA A 482 -31.67 -10.12 -12.22
CA ALA A 482 -32.13 -8.79 -11.86
C ALA A 482 -33.31 -8.34 -12.75
N ALA A 483 -33.47 -8.94 -13.94
CA ALA A 483 -34.63 -8.67 -14.81
C ALA A 483 -35.95 -8.85 -14.05
N SER A 484 -36.06 -9.86 -13.19
CA SER A 484 -37.30 -10.13 -12.44
C SER A 484 -37.70 -8.99 -11.50
N VAL A 485 -36.76 -8.12 -11.08
CA VAL A 485 -37.02 -6.99 -10.19
C VAL A 485 -37.98 -5.95 -10.80
N ILE A 486 -38.08 -5.87 -12.12
CA ILE A 486 -39.00 -4.91 -12.78
C ILE A 486 -40.45 -5.13 -12.38
N THR A 487 -40.83 -6.35 -12.00
CA THR A 487 -42.19 -6.70 -11.55
C THR A 487 -42.57 -6.05 -10.22
N LYS A 488 -41.59 -5.52 -9.49
CA LYS A 488 -41.75 -4.85 -8.18
C LYS A 488 -41.30 -3.40 -8.22
N MET A 489 -40.94 -2.90 -9.39
CA MET A 489 -40.42 -1.56 -9.56
C MET A 489 -41.51 -0.63 -10.08
N THR A 490 -41.49 0.60 -9.59
CA THR A 490 -42.25 1.73 -10.15
C THR A 490 -41.28 2.84 -10.52
N ILE A 491 -41.63 3.55 -11.58
CA ILE A 491 -40.87 4.69 -12.07
C ILE A 491 -41.67 5.95 -11.73
N HIS A 492 -40.97 7.02 -11.34
CA HIS A 492 -41.61 8.29 -11.04
C HIS A 492 -42.41 8.79 -12.26
N GLU A 493 -43.63 9.31 -12.05
CA GLU A 493 -44.54 9.73 -13.13
C GLU A 493 -43.91 10.75 -14.09
N ASP A 494 -43.13 11.68 -13.55
CA ASP A 494 -42.39 12.69 -14.32
C ASP A 494 -41.09 12.18 -14.97
N ASN A 495 -40.75 10.89 -14.84
CA ASN A 495 -39.52 10.38 -15.43
C ASN A 495 -39.66 10.20 -16.94
N THR A 496 -38.62 10.60 -17.68
CA THR A 496 -38.48 10.30 -19.10
C THR A 496 -37.12 9.66 -19.33
N MET A 497 -37.11 8.33 -19.45
CA MET A 497 -35.89 7.56 -19.68
C MET A 497 -35.35 7.83 -21.08
N LYS A 498 -34.03 8.01 -21.19
CA LYS A 498 -33.34 8.00 -22.47
C LYS A 498 -33.16 6.58 -23.01
N SER A 499 -32.85 5.63 -22.14
CA SER A 499 -32.74 4.23 -22.52
C SER A 499 -33.12 3.29 -21.38
N PHE A 500 -33.77 2.19 -21.75
CA PHE A 500 -34.06 1.06 -20.90
C PHE A 500 -33.59 -0.20 -21.63
N ALA A 501 -32.62 -0.89 -21.05
CA ALA A 501 -32.08 -2.14 -21.58
C ALA A 501 -32.31 -3.27 -20.57
N LEU A 502 -32.91 -4.35 -21.05
CA LEU A 502 -33.09 -5.59 -20.31
C LEU A 502 -32.45 -6.71 -21.10
N ASP A 503 -31.43 -7.36 -20.52
CA ASP A 503 -30.72 -8.47 -21.13
C ASP A 503 -30.65 -9.64 -20.14
N ALA A 504 -31.43 -10.68 -20.40
CA ALA A 504 -31.50 -11.84 -19.53
C ALA A 504 -31.83 -13.09 -20.34
N GLY A 505 -31.24 -14.23 -19.94
CA GLY A 505 -31.56 -15.52 -20.51
C GLY A 505 -33.05 -15.88 -20.31
N ARG A 506 -33.59 -16.73 -21.18
CA ARG A 506 -35.01 -17.13 -21.16
C ARG A 506 -35.49 -17.59 -19.77
N ASP A 507 -34.67 -18.34 -19.04
CA ASP A 507 -35.03 -18.86 -17.72
C ASP A 507 -35.20 -17.72 -16.69
N HIS A 508 -34.41 -16.65 -16.82
CA HIS A 508 -34.45 -15.47 -15.95
C HIS A 508 -35.68 -14.58 -16.23
N LEU A 509 -36.28 -14.71 -17.41
CA LEU A 509 -37.46 -13.95 -17.87
C LEU A 509 -38.80 -14.61 -17.50
N SER A 510 -38.78 -15.86 -17.04
CA SER A 510 -39.99 -16.66 -16.78
C SER A 510 -41.02 -15.95 -15.88
N ARG A 511 -40.57 -15.20 -14.88
CA ARG A 511 -41.44 -14.42 -13.99
C ARG A 511 -42.14 -13.27 -14.72
N ILE A 512 -41.41 -12.50 -15.53
CA ILE A 512 -41.96 -11.39 -16.31
C ILE A 512 -42.98 -11.93 -17.33
N LEU A 513 -42.68 -13.06 -17.97
CA LEU A 513 -43.57 -13.69 -18.94
C LEU A 513 -44.89 -14.17 -18.31
N GLY A 514 -44.87 -14.48 -17.01
CA GLY A 514 -46.07 -14.85 -16.24
C GLY A 514 -46.97 -13.67 -15.88
N GLU A 515 -46.47 -12.43 -15.98
CA GLU A 515 -47.27 -11.24 -15.70
C GLU A 515 -48.31 -10.99 -16.82
N GLY A 516 -49.35 -10.22 -16.49
CA GLY A 516 -50.34 -9.79 -17.48
C GLY A 516 -49.72 -8.89 -18.56
N ASP A 517 -50.35 -8.81 -19.71
CA ASP A 517 -49.92 -7.86 -20.75
C ASP A 517 -50.12 -6.42 -20.24
N ASN A 518 -49.16 -5.54 -20.52
CA ASN A 518 -49.14 -4.14 -20.04
C ASN A 518 -49.23 -3.96 -18.51
N SER A 519 -48.81 -4.95 -17.73
CA SER A 519 -48.87 -4.92 -16.26
C SER A 519 -47.68 -4.20 -15.61
N ILE A 520 -46.53 -4.14 -16.29
CA ILE A 520 -45.30 -3.56 -15.77
C ILE A 520 -45.11 -2.15 -16.34
N ASP A 521 -45.28 -1.12 -15.52
CA ASP A 521 -45.19 0.27 -15.96
C ASP A 521 -43.76 0.80 -15.96
N LEU A 522 -43.26 1.17 -17.15
CA LEU A 522 -41.98 1.83 -17.32
C LEU A 522 -42.09 3.34 -17.58
N GLY A 523 -43.31 3.88 -17.64
CA GLY A 523 -43.54 5.30 -17.94
C GLY A 523 -43.04 5.71 -19.33
N ARG A 524 -42.38 6.86 -19.42
CA ARG A 524 -41.99 7.48 -20.69
C ARG A 524 -40.55 7.13 -21.07
N ILE A 525 -40.34 6.72 -22.32
CA ILE A 525 -39.03 6.29 -22.86
C ILE A 525 -38.80 6.98 -24.20
N ARG A 526 -37.59 7.48 -24.46
CA ARG A 526 -37.27 8.08 -25.76
C ARG A 526 -37.31 7.05 -26.90
N THR A 527 -37.74 7.47 -28.08
CA THR A 527 -37.73 6.65 -29.30
C THR A 527 -36.33 6.06 -29.55
N GLY A 528 -36.25 4.74 -29.77
CA GLY A 528 -34.99 3.99 -29.93
C GLY A 528 -34.26 3.68 -28.62
N GLY A 529 -34.80 4.11 -27.47
CA GLY A 529 -34.23 3.86 -26.15
C GLY A 529 -34.61 2.53 -25.52
N LEU A 530 -35.65 1.85 -26.02
CA LEU A 530 -36.12 0.57 -25.48
C LEU A 530 -35.40 -0.60 -26.15
N ARG A 531 -34.66 -1.39 -25.35
CA ARG A 531 -33.96 -2.60 -25.78
C ARG A 531 -34.34 -3.77 -24.88
N VAL A 532 -35.33 -4.53 -25.28
CA VAL A 532 -35.84 -5.69 -24.53
C VAL A 532 -36.14 -6.83 -25.49
N PRO A 533 -36.10 -8.10 -25.05
CA PRO A 533 -36.55 -9.24 -25.85
C PRO A 533 -38.01 -9.08 -26.29
N GLU A 534 -38.36 -9.53 -27.49
CA GLU A 534 -39.71 -9.29 -28.04
C GLU A 534 -40.83 -9.86 -27.18
N GLU A 535 -40.62 -11.08 -26.66
CA GLU A 535 -41.59 -11.74 -25.78
C GLU A 535 -41.92 -10.96 -24.50
N ILE A 536 -41.04 -10.02 -24.12
CA ILE A 536 -41.19 -9.14 -22.96
C ILE A 536 -41.88 -7.82 -23.32
N LYS A 537 -41.76 -7.30 -24.55
CA LYS A 537 -42.38 -6.01 -24.93
C LYS A 537 -43.86 -5.95 -24.58
N ARG A 538 -44.62 -7.00 -24.90
CA ARG A 538 -46.07 -7.12 -24.59
C ARG A 538 -46.41 -7.04 -23.09
N LYS A 539 -45.46 -7.28 -22.19
CA LYS A 539 -45.65 -7.23 -20.73
C LYS A 539 -45.46 -5.84 -20.16
N LEU A 540 -44.80 -4.96 -20.91
CA LEU A 540 -44.44 -3.62 -20.49
C LEU A 540 -45.50 -2.60 -20.94
N ARG A 541 -45.90 -1.72 -20.03
CA ARG A 541 -46.63 -0.50 -20.34
C ARG A 541 -45.64 0.65 -20.41
N TYR A 542 -45.49 1.27 -21.57
CA TYR A 542 -44.62 2.41 -21.77
C TYR A 542 -45.21 3.38 -22.80
N THR A 543 -44.71 4.61 -22.77
CA THR A 543 -45.01 5.64 -23.78
C THR A 543 -43.72 6.06 -24.46
N LEU A 544 -43.64 5.84 -25.77
CA LEU A 544 -42.52 6.36 -26.55
C LEU A 544 -42.65 7.86 -26.75
N VAL A 545 -41.56 8.59 -26.54
CA VAL A 545 -41.51 10.04 -26.74
C VAL A 545 -40.34 10.47 -27.61
N ASP A 546 -40.53 11.53 -28.38
CA ASP A 546 -39.47 12.11 -29.21
C ASP A 546 -38.43 12.89 -28.38
N GLY A 547 -37.50 13.56 -29.06
CA GLY A 547 -36.48 14.39 -28.42
C GLY A 547 -37.03 15.60 -27.64
N GLU A 548 -38.25 16.05 -27.97
CA GLU A 548 -38.98 17.14 -27.31
C GLU A 548 -39.90 16.64 -26.19
N GLY A 549 -40.06 15.32 -26.05
CA GLY A 549 -40.95 14.69 -25.07
C GLY A 549 -42.39 14.51 -25.56
N LYS A 550 -42.70 14.71 -26.84
CA LYS A 550 -44.04 14.44 -27.38
C LYS A 550 -44.21 12.95 -27.62
N GLU A 551 -45.40 12.43 -27.34
CA GLU A 551 -45.73 11.03 -27.57
C GLU A 551 -45.64 10.69 -29.06
N VAL A 552 -45.04 9.55 -29.36
CA VAL A 552 -44.89 9.01 -30.71
C VAL A 552 -45.57 7.64 -30.73
N LEU A 553 -46.37 7.39 -31.76
CA LEU A 553 -46.96 6.06 -31.96
C LEU A 553 -45.85 5.07 -32.29
N GLU A 554 -45.88 3.89 -31.68
CA GLU A 554 -45.02 2.79 -32.09
C GLU A 554 -45.43 2.42 -33.52
N GLU A 555 -44.49 2.56 -34.46
CA GLU A 555 -44.70 2.04 -35.80
C GLU A 555 -44.79 0.52 -35.63
N GLU A 556 -46.00 -0.03 -35.75
CA GLU A 556 -46.19 -1.47 -35.91
C GLU A 556 -45.36 -1.84 -37.14
N SER A 557 -44.18 -2.39 -36.92
CA SER A 557 -43.42 -2.99 -38.00
C SER A 557 -44.28 -4.15 -38.46
N ASP A 558 -44.97 -3.94 -39.58
CA ASP A 558 -45.58 -4.99 -40.39
C ASP A 558 -44.44 -5.91 -40.85
N GLU A 559 -43.88 -6.71 -39.93
CA GLU A 559 -43.16 -7.92 -40.27
C GLU A 559 -44.23 -8.83 -40.87
N GLU A 560 -44.38 -8.73 -42.20
CA GLU A 560 -44.98 -9.76 -43.01
C GLU A 560 -44.42 -11.08 -42.52
N VAL A 561 -45.24 -11.81 -41.76
CA VAL A 561 -45.01 -13.20 -41.40
C VAL A 561 -44.96 -13.93 -42.74
N LEU A 562 -43.76 -14.07 -43.29
CA LEU A 562 -43.50 -15.00 -44.37
C LEU A 562 -43.76 -16.38 -43.78
N GLU A 563 -45.00 -16.86 -43.96
CA GLU A 563 -45.39 -18.23 -43.67
C GLU A 563 -44.40 -19.14 -44.42
N GLU A 564 -43.39 -19.66 -43.71
CA GLU A 564 -42.61 -20.79 -44.19
C GLU A 564 -43.57 -21.98 -44.27
N GLU A 565 -44.08 -22.23 -45.48
CA GLU A 565 -44.81 -23.45 -45.82
C GLU A 565 -44.00 -24.67 -45.36
N GLU A 566 -44.53 -25.43 -44.39
CA GLU A 566 -43.99 -26.73 -44.01
C GLU A 566 -43.86 -27.63 -45.25
N PRO A 567 -42.69 -28.25 -45.53
CA PRO A 567 -42.60 -29.26 -46.57
C PRO A 567 -43.39 -30.51 -46.16
N SER A 568 -44.58 -30.60 -46.75
CA SER A 568 -45.47 -31.75 -46.75
C SER A 568 -44.74 -33.09 -46.93
N ARG A 569 -45.00 -34.00 -45.99
CA ARG A 569 -44.73 -35.44 -46.10
C ARG A 569 -45.41 -36.04 -47.34
N ARG A 570 -44.64 -36.33 -48.38
CA ARG A 570 -44.87 -37.41 -49.36
C ARG A 570 -43.54 -38.18 -49.47
N GLY A 571 -43.40 -39.42 -49.05
CA GLY A 571 -44.22 -40.58 -49.39
C GLY A 571 -43.63 -41.24 -50.63
N ASN A 572 -42.70 -42.20 -50.47
CA ASN A 572 -42.27 -43.09 -51.56
C ASN A 572 -42.32 -44.54 -51.09
N LEU A 573 -43.27 -45.27 -51.69
CA LEU A 573 -43.27 -46.72 -51.85
C LEU A 573 -42.32 -47.13 -52.98
N LEU A 574 -41.64 -48.26 -52.77
CA LEU A 574 -41.26 -49.35 -53.71
C LEU A 574 -40.68 -48.99 -55.10
N GLU A 575 -39.42 -49.39 -55.35
CA GLU A 575 -39.05 -50.61 -56.09
C GLU A 575 -37.60 -51.01 -55.79
#